data_AF-A0A9Q3DTD1-F1
#
_entry.id   AF-A0A9Q3DTD1-F1
#
_cell.length_a   1.000
_cell.length_b   1.000
_cell.length_c   1.000
_cell.angle_alpha   90.00
_cell.angle_beta   90.00
_cell.angle_gamma   90.00
#
_symmetry.space_group_name_H-M   'P 1'
#
loop_
_entity.id
_entity.type
_entity.pdbx_description
1 polymer ?
#
loop_
_entity_poly.entity_id
_entity_poly.type
_entity_poly.pdbx_seq_one_letter_code
_entity_poly.pdbx_strand_id
1 'polypeptide(L)'
;MKGPKKLKDHYLGPFVIVSLHGANEVQVELSGELAETQPTFPVSLIKPYQPADIKLFPLRNPAPLTIAPVGQNEDKKIKKGD
;
A
#
# COMPACT_ATOMS: atom_id res chain seq x y z
N MET A 1 2.33 16.31 -24.31
CA MET A 1 1.34 15.21 -24.18
C MET A 1 1.80 14.30 -23.05
N LYS A 2 1.05 14.22 -21.95
CA LYS A 2 1.40 13.38 -20.80
C LYS A 2 0.80 11.99 -21.07
N GLY A 3 1.65 11.01 -21.38
CA GLY A 3 1.22 9.64 -21.63
C GLY A 3 0.48 9.02 -20.44
N PRO A 4 -0.19 7.86 -20.62
CA PRO A 4 -0.93 7.21 -19.55
C PRO A 4 0.00 6.94 -18.35
N LYS A 5 -0.30 7.57 -17.22
CA LYS A 5 0.42 7.36 -15.96
C LYS A 5 0.11 5.93 -15.52
N LYS A 6 1.15 5.09 -15.38
CA LYS A 6 1.00 3.72 -14.88
C LYS A 6 0.17 3.75 -13.59
N LEU A 7 -0.83 2.87 -13.49
CA LEU A 7 -1.62 2.74 -12.27
C LEU A 7 -0.69 2.39 -11.11
N LYS A 8 -0.94 3.02 -9.96
CA LYS A 8 -0.30 2.64 -8.71
C LYS A 8 -0.79 1.26 -8.30
N ASP A 9 0.01 0.55 -7.52
CA ASP A 9 -0.41 -0.69 -6.91
C ASP A 9 -1.67 -0.46 -6.07
N HIS A 10 -2.64 -1.36 -6.22
CA HIS A 10 -3.91 -1.29 -5.52
C HIS A 10 -3.79 -1.65 -4.03
N TYR A 11 -2.70 -2.30 -3.64
CA TYR A 11 -2.44 -2.77 -2.28
C TYR A 11 -1.07 -2.31 -1.82
N LEU A 12 -0.96 -2.03 -0.52
CA LEU A 12 0.29 -1.72 0.18
C LEU A 12 0.70 -2.92 1.03
N GLY A 13 1.97 -3.01 1.37
CA GLY A 13 2.49 -4.08 2.23
C GLY A 13 3.34 -5.11 1.47
N PRO A 14 3.83 -6.15 2.16
CA PRO A 14 3.15 -6.95 3.19
C PRO A 14 3.07 -6.31 4.57
N PHE A 15 1.98 -6.61 5.30
CA PHE A 15 1.81 -6.25 6.70
C PHE A 15 1.69 -7.50 7.57
N VAL A 16 2.13 -7.40 8.83
CA VAL A 16 1.99 -8.46 9.82
C VAL A 16 0.66 -8.29 10.54
N ILE A 17 -0.10 -9.38 10.66
CA ILE A 17 -1.35 -9.40 11.44
C ILE A 17 -1.00 -9.56 12.91
N VAL A 18 -1.46 -8.63 13.73
CA VAL A 18 -1.25 -8.63 15.19
C VAL A 18 -2.40 -9.33 15.90
N SER A 19 -3.64 -9.04 15.51
CA SER A 19 -4.84 -9.61 16.15
C SER A 19 -6.03 -9.64 15.18
N LEU A 20 -6.99 -10.54 15.46
CA LEU A 20 -8.27 -10.61 14.76
C LEU A 20 -9.37 -10.13 15.72
N HIS A 21 -10.09 -9.10 15.30
CA HIS A 21 -11.23 -8.56 16.04
C HIS A 21 -12.51 -9.19 15.48
N GLY A 22 -12.90 -10.33 16.06
CA GLY A 22 -14.04 -11.10 15.58
C GLY A 22 -13.85 -11.62 14.16
N ALA A 23 -14.93 -11.67 13.38
CA ALA A 23 -14.91 -12.23 12.02
C ALA A 23 -14.59 -11.21 10.92
N ASN A 24 -14.71 -9.91 11.20
CA ASN A 24 -14.79 -8.88 10.16
C ASN A 24 -13.64 -7.89 10.17
N GLU A 25 -12.81 -7.86 11.21
CA GLU A 25 -11.77 -6.86 11.39
C GLU A 25 -10.43 -7.48 11.81
N VAL A 26 -9.34 -6.88 11.34
CA VAL A 26 -7.97 -7.34 11.58
C VAL A 26 -7.12 -6.15 11.96
N GLN A 27 -6.31 -6.31 13.01
CA GLN A 27 -5.29 -5.35 13.36
C GLN A 27 -3.96 -5.75 12.73
N VAL A 28 -3.31 -4.79 12.08
CA VAL A 28 -2.00 -4.98 11.46
C VAL A 28 -0.95 -4.09 12.11
N GLU A 29 0.30 -4.51 12.03
CA GLU A 29 1.43 -3.69 12.44
C GLU A 29 1.73 -2.66 11.35
N LEU A 30 1.63 -1.38 11.71
CA LEU A 30 1.95 -0.25 10.84
C LEU A 30 3.29 0.36 11.28
N SER A 31 4.04 0.87 10.31
CA SER A 31 5.37 1.44 10.53
C SER A 31 5.59 2.66 9.63
N GLY A 32 6.58 3.48 9.98
CA GLY A 32 6.88 4.72 9.25
C GLY A 32 5.70 5.69 9.30
N GLU A 33 5.34 6.28 8.15
CA GLU A 33 4.26 7.27 8.05
C GLU A 33 2.86 6.71 8.35
N LEU A 34 2.69 5.39 8.31
CA LEU A 34 1.41 4.74 8.62
C LEU A 34 1.23 4.50 10.13
N ALA A 35 2.28 4.69 10.94
CA ALA A 35 2.21 4.45 12.38
C ALA A 35 1.18 5.33 13.10
N GLU A 36 0.89 6.52 12.57
CA GLU A 36 -0.12 7.44 13.12
C GLU A 36 -1.55 7.11 12.67
N THR A 37 -1.72 6.17 11.73
CA THR A 37 -3.04 5.78 11.20
C THR A 37 -3.65 4.64 11.99
N GLN A 38 -4.98 4.47 11.89
CA GLN A 38 -5.68 3.39 12.58
C GLN A 38 -5.20 2.03 12.06
N PRO A 39 -4.68 1.14 12.93
CA PRO A 39 -4.10 -0.15 12.52
C PRO A 39 -5.15 -1.23 12.26
N THR A 40 -6.44 -0.94 12.43
CA THR A 40 -7.53 -1.92 12.28
C THR A 40 -8.24 -1.73 10.94
N PHE A 41 -8.34 -2.80 10.16
CA PHE A 41 -8.96 -2.80 8.84
C PHE A 41 -10.00 -3.92 8.70
N PRO A 42 -11.08 -3.69 7.94
CA PRO A 42 -12.00 -4.74 7.56
C PRO A 42 -11.31 -5.84 6.74
N VAL A 43 -11.69 -7.11 6.96
CA VAL A 43 -11.17 -8.27 6.22
C VAL A 43 -11.37 -8.12 4.71
N SER A 44 -12.41 -7.43 4.26
CA SER A 44 -12.68 -7.17 2.84
C SER A 44 -11.64 -6.29 2.14
N LEU A 45 -10.85 -5.51 2.90
CA LEU A 45 -9.78 -4.66 2.39
C LEU A 45 -8.40 -5.34 2.46
N ILE A 46 -8.34 -6.57 2.95
CA ILE A 46 -7.10 -7.32 3.15
C ILE A 46 -7.02 -8.44 2.14
N LYS A 47 -5.81 -8.66 1.62
CA LYS A 47 -5.50 -9.79 0.74
C LYS A 47 -4.32 -10.57 1.31
N PRO A 48 -4.39 -11.91 1.39
CA PRO A 48 -3.25 -12.73 1.77
C PRO A 48 -2.06 -12.46 0.85
N TYR A 49 -0.90 -12.18 1.44
CA TYR A 49 0.33 -12.00 0.69
C TYR A 49 0.79 -13.34 0.12
N GLN A 50 1.04 -13.38 -1.19
CA GLN A 50 1.58 -14.54 -1.88
C GLN A 50 2.98 -14.19 -2.40
N PRO A 51 4.05 -14.82 -1.85
CA PRO A 51 5.39 -14.61 -2.38
C PRO A 51 5.46 -15.14 -3.82
N ALA A 52 6.28 -14.48 -4.65
CA ALA A 52 6.51 -14.95 -6.01
C ALA A 52 7.30 -16.27 -5.99
N ASP A 53 6.76 -17.32 -6.62
CA ASP A 53 7.49 -18.57 -6.81
C ASP A 53 8.50 -18.43 -7.95
N ILE A 54 9.78 -18.45 -7.58
CA ILE A 54 10.91 -18.29 -8.51
C ILE A 54 10.97 -19.47 -9.51
N LYS A 55 10.53 -20.67 -9.12
CA LYS A 55 10.57 -21.85 -9.99
C LYS A 55 9.54 -21.76 -11.11
N LEU A 56 8.36 -21.22 -10.81
CA LEU A 56 7.29 -21.03 -11.78
C LEU A 56 7.49 -19.77 -12.64
N PHE A 57 8.15 -18.74 -12.09
CA PHE A 57 8.31 -17.44 -12.75
C PHE A 57 9.77 -16.96 -12.72
N PRO A 58 10.69 -17.63 -13.44
CA PRO A 58 12.13 -17.33 -13.38
C PRO A 58 12.52 -15.95 -13.92
N LEU A 59 11.69 -15.35 -14.78
CA LEU A 59 11.91 -14.02 -15.36
C LEU A 59 11.31 -12.88 -14.53
N ARG A 60 10.62 -13.19 -13.43
CA ARG A 60 9.97 -12.18 -12.60
C ARG A 60 11.02 -11.54 -11.69
N ASN A 61 11.43 -10.32 -12.01
CA ASN A 61 12.16 -9.52 -11.04
C ASN A 61 11.26 -9.30 -9.80
N PRO A 62 11.77 -9.54 -8.57
CA PRO A 62 11.02 -9.23 -7.37
C PRO A 62 10.68 -7.74 -7.41
N ALA A 63 9.39 -7.43 -7.48
CA ALA A 63 8.94 -6.05 -7.37
C ALA A 63 9.42 -5.54 -5.99
N PRO A 64 9.98 -4.32 -5.90
CA PRO A 64 10.21 -3.70 -4.61
C PRO A 64 8.92 -3.74 -3.81
N LEU A 65 8.98 -4.11 -2.54
CA LEU A 65 7.81 -4.01 -1.67
C LEU A 65 7.36 -2.55 -1.70
N THR A 66 6.18 -2.28 -2.24
CA THR A 66 5.63 -0.92 -2.31
C THR A 66 5.25 -0.50 -0.90
N ILE A 67 6.24 0.00 -0.16
CA ILE A 67 6.04 0.83 1.02
C ILE A 67 5.54 2.16 0.45
N ALA A 68 4.38 2.64 0.90
CA ALA A 68 3.80 3.88 0.38
C ALA A 68 4.87 5.00 0.39
N PRO A 69 5.03 5.76 -0.71
CA PRO A 69 6.05 6.77 -0.79
C PRO A 69 5.78 7.88 0.22
N VAL A 70 6.85 8.29 0.91
CA VAL A 70 6.91 9.48 1.76
C VAL A 70 6.24 10.65 1.06
N GLY A 71 5.29 11.29 1.75
CA GLY A 71 4.42 12.31 1.20
C GLY A 71 5.17 13.41 0.44
N GLN A 72 4.92 13.52 -0.86
CA GLN A 72 5.12 14.77 -1.60
C GLN A 72 3.80 15.17 -2.25
N ASN A 73 2.83 15.53 -1.40
CA ASN A 73 1.74 16.40 -1.83
C ASN A 73 2.27 17.84 -1.70
N GLU A 74 2.95 18.31 -2.74
CA GLU A 74 3.16 19.75 -2.90
C GLU A 74 1.82 20.37 -3.31
N ASP A 75 1.14 20.99 -2.35
CA ASP A 75 -0.05 21.81 -2.59
C ASP A 75 0.29 22.95 -3.55
N LYS A 76 0.03 22.77 -4.85
CA LYS A 76 0.05 23.88 -5.81
C LYS A 76 -1.16 24.77 -5.56
N LYS A 77 -1.01 25.71 -4.62
CA LYS A 77 -1.93 26.83 -4.41
C LYS A 77 -1.94 27.70 -5.67
N ILE A 78 -3.00 27.58 -6.47
CA ILE A 78 -3.25 28.43 -7.64
C ILE A 78 -3.58 29.84 -7.13
N LYS A 79 -2.70 30.81 -7.36
CA LYS A 79 -3.02 32.24 -7.21
C LYS A 79 -3.93 32.64 -8.37
N LYS A 80 -5.17 33.04 -8.08
CA LYS A 80 -5.99 33.83 -9.02
C LYS A 80 -5.37 35.23 -9.07
N GLY A 81 -5.02 35.69 -10.27
CA GLY A 81 -4.66 37.08 -10.53
C GLY A 81 -5.90 37.86 -10.95
N ASP A 82 -6.00 39.08 -10.43
CA ASP A 82 -6.94 40.14 -10.81
C ASP A 82 -6.76 40.61 -12.26
#